data_AF-A0A359C274-F1
#
_entry.id   AF-A0A359C274-F1
#
_cell.length_a   1.000
_cell.length_b   1.000
_cell.length_c   1.000
_cell.angle_alpha   90.00
_cell.angle_beta   90.00
_cell.angle_gamma   90.00
#
_symmetry.space_group_name_H-M   'P 1'
#
loop_
_entity.id
_entity.type
_entity.pdbx_description
1 polymer ?
#
loop_
_entity_poly.entity_id
_entity_poly.type
_entity_poly.pdbx_seq_one_letter_code
_entity_poly.pdbx_strand_id
1 'polypeptide(L)'
;MGISSHELHVEFPQYRELIQELKNNDLKFNEKLQEYTHLDHEIEGLEKRDSPIGDDKLHRMKQKRAQLKDDLYQVLLSNAKAS
;
A
#
# COMPACT_ATOMS: atom_id res chain seq x y z
N MET A 1 16.64 -9.15 -2.84
CA MET A 1 15.95 -8.09 -3.60
C MET A 1 14.90 -7.50 -2.67
N GLY A 2 15.15 -6.28 -2.17
CA GLY A 2 14.31 -5.64 -1.15
C GLY A 2 13.03 -5.11 -1.77
N ILE A 3 11.90 -5.51 -1.19
CA ILE A 3 10.56 -5.05 -1.53
C ILE A 3 10.58 -3.53 -1.42
N SER A 4 10.47 -2.86 -2.56
CA SER A 4 10.74 -1.43 -2.67
C SER A 4 9.50 -0.68 -2.20
N SER A 5 9.58 -0.04 -1.03
CA SER A 5 8.59 0.89 -0.47
C SER A 5 8.38 2.17 -1.31
N HIS A 6 8.69 2.11 -2.62
CA HIS A 6 8.76 3.26 -3.51
C HIS A 6 7.38 3.84 -3.82
N GLU A 7 6.34 3.02 -3.89
CA GLU A 7 5.02 3.47 -4.35
C GLU A 7 4.38 4.47 -3.38
N LEU A 8 4.35 4.16 -2.09
CA LEU A 8 3.81 5.07 -1.08
C LEU A 8 4.67 6.34 -0.92
N HIS A 9 6.00 6.21 -1.06
CA HIS A 9 6.93 7.34 -1.04
C HIS A 9 6.80 8.26 -2.25
N VAL A 10 6.24 7.78 -3.36
CA VAL A 10 5.94 8.55 -4.57
C VAL A 10 4.55 9.16 -4.48
N GLU A 11 3.55 8.44 -3.98
CA GLU A 11 2.20 8.99 -3.76
C GLU A 11 2.17 10.06 -2.65
N PHE A 12 2.99 9.91 -1.61
CA PHE A 12 3.01 10.79 -0.45
C PHE A 12 4.42 11.30 -0.13
N PRO A 13 5.00 12.15 -1.01
CA PRO A 13 6.37 12.65 -0.81
C PRO A 13 6.50 13.48 0.48
N GLN A 14 5.44 14.21 0.86
CA GLN A 14 5.39 15.02 2.08
C GLN A 14 5.39 14.20 3.38
N TYR A 15 5.03 12.92 3.31
CA TYR A 15 5.00 12.02 4.46
C TYR A 15 6.14 11.00 4.44
N ARG A 16 7.14 11.12 3.54
CA ARG A 16 8.22 10.12 3.42
C ARG A 16 8.95 9.83 4.73
N GLU A 17 9.31 10.88 5.46
CA GLU A 17 10.02 10.74 6.74
C GLU A 17 9.13 10.01 7.76
N LEU A 18 7.87 10.45 7.87
CA LEU A 18 6.86 9.81 8.73
C LEU A 18 6.62 8.34 8.35
N ILE A 19 6.55 8.02 7.05
CA ILE A 19 6.40 6.66 6.53
C ILE A 19 7.61 5.81 6.92
N GLN A 20 8.84 6.33 6.82
CA GLN A 20 10.04 5.60 7.25
C GLN A 20 10.09 5.37 8.75
N GLU A 21 9.72 6.37 9.54
CA GLU A 21 9.62 6.23 11.00
C GLU A 21 8.56 5.19 11.38
N LEU A 22 7.36 5.31 10.82
CA LEU A 22 6.26 4.38 11.06
C LEU A 22 6.56 2.98 10.58
N LYS A 23 7.29 2.82 9.47
CA LYS A 23 7.71 1.50 9.02
C LYS A 23 8.62 0.79 10.02
N ASN A 24 9.45 1.54 10.77
CA ASN A 24 10.32 0.96 11.80
C ASN A 24 9.65 0.88 13.18
N ASN A 25 8.81 1.85 13.53
CA ASN A 25 8.14 1.90 14.83
C ASN A 25 6.83 1.09 14.87
N ASP A 26 6.12 1.01 13.75
CA ASP A 26 4.80 0.40 13.64
C ASP A 26 4.83 -0.80 12.68
N LEU A 27 4.87 -1.99 13.28
CA LEU A 27 4.92 -3.25 12.54
C LEU A 27 3.69 -3.42 11.63
N LYS A 28 2.51 -2.98 12.09
CA LYS A 28 1.26 -3.11 11.33
C LYS A 28 1.30 -2.25 10.08
N PHE A 29 1.84 -1.04 10.18
CA PHE A 29 2.05 -0.16 9.04
C PHE A 29 2.98 -0.80 8.00
N ASN A 30 4.09 -1.40 8.44
CA ASN A 30 5.01 -2.10 7.55
C ASN A 30 4.33 -3.30 6.86
N GLU A 31 3.57 -4.12 7.59
CA GLU A 31 2.82 -5.24 7.01
C GLU A 31 1.81 -4.76 5.95
N LYS A 32 1.03 -3.71 6.25
CA LYS A 32 0.05 -3.12 5.31
C LYS A 32 0.73 -2.53 4.07
N LEU A 33 1.87 -1.87 4.25
CA LEU A 33 2.66 -1.31 3.15
C LEU A 33 3.18 -2.41 2.21
N GLN A 34 3.68 -3.51 2.78
CA GLN A 34 4.10 -4.67 2.01
C GLN A 34 2.91 -5.31 1.28
N GLU A 35 1.76 -5.45 1.94
CA GLU A 35 0.56 -6.02 1.33
C GLU A 35 0.03 -5.13 0.19
N TYR A 36 0.06 -3.81 0.36
CA TYR A 36 -0.33 -2.84 -0.67
C TYR A 36 0.53 -2.99 -1.92
N THR A 37 1.85 -2.97 -1.75
CA THR A 37 2.82 -3.11 -2.85
C THR A 37 2.66 -4.45 -3.57
N HIS A 38 2.44 -5.52 -2.80
CA HIS A 38 2.22 -6.85 -3.37
C HIS A 38 0.92 -6.92 -4.17
N LEU A 39 -0.16 -6.31 -3.66
CA LEU A 39 -1.44 -6.18 -4.35
C LEU A 39 -1.30 -5.39 -5.66
N ASP A 40 -0.58 -4.28 -5.64
CA ASP A 40 -0.38 -3.43 -6.83
C ASP A 40 0.33 -4.20 -7.96
N HIS A 41 1.47 -4.83 -7.64
CA HIS A 41 2.17 -5.69 -8.58
C HIS A 41 1.32 -6.85 -9.11
N GLU A 42 0.50 -7.46 -8.25
CA GLU A 42 -0.36 -8.55 -8.66
C GLU A 42 -1.54 -8.04 -9.52
N ILE A 43 -2.06 -6.83 -9.26
CA ILE A 43 -3.05 -6.13 -10.11
C ILE A 43 -2.43 -5.87 -11.48
N GLU A 44 -1.25 -5.27 -11.58
CA GLU A 44 -0.56 -5.03 -12.85
C GLU A 44 -0.32 -6.33 -13.63
N GLY A 45 0.08 -7.40 -12.91
CA GLY A 45 0.29 -8.72 -13.50
C GLY A 45 -0.99 -9.36 -14.02
N LEU A 46 -2.14 -9.09 -13.39
CA LEU A 46 -3.46 -9.56 -13.81
C LEU A 46 -4.04 -8.71 -14.95
N GLU A 47 -3.86 -7.39 -14.93
CA GLU A 47 -4.29 -6.49 -16.02
C GLU A 47 -3.58 -6.86 -17.33
N LYS A 48 -2.31 -7.29 -17.27
CA LYS A 48 -1.59 -7.81 -18.44
C LYS A 48 -2.11 -9.15 -18.97
N ARG A 49 -2.82 -9.94 -18.16
CA ARG A 49 -3.27 -11.30 -18.51
C ARG A 49 -4.66 -11.33 -19.14
N ASP A 50 -5.36 -10.19 -19.21
CA ASP A 50 -6.65 -9.95 -19.91
C ASP A 50 -7.53 -11.21 -20.01
N SER A 51 -7.92 -11.75 -18.85
CA SER A 51 -8.69 -12.98 -18.76
C SER A 51 -9.90 -12.74 -17.85
N PRO A 52 -11.09 -13.27 -18.18
CA PRO A 52 -12.33 -13.01 -17.42
C PRO A 52 -12.28 -13.48 -15.96
N ILE A 53 -11.43 -14.46 -15.62
CA ILE A 53 -11.16 -14.88 -14.23
C ILE A 53 -10.30 -13.85 -13.48
N GLY A 54 -9.47 -13.12 -14.22
CA GLY A 54 -8.68 -12.01 -13.70
C GLY A 54 -9.56 -10.87 -13.20
N ASP A 55 -10.70 -10.61 -13.84
CA ASP A 55 -11.57 -9.46 -13.53
C ASP A 55 -12.17 -9.53 -12.11
N ASP A 56 -12.74 -10.67 -11.70
CA ASP A 56 -13.31 -10.83 -10.34
C ASP A 56 -12.22 -10.73 -9.27
N LYS A 57 -11.04 -11.31 -9.54
CA LYS A 57 -9.89 -11.23 -8.64
C LYS A 57 -9.36 -9.79 -8.56
N LEU A 58 -9.23 -9.12 -9.69
CA LEU A 58 -8.81 -7.73 -9.81
C LEU A 58 -9.76 -6.81 -9.04
N HIS A 59 -11.07 -7.06 -9.12
CA HIS A 59 -12.08 -6.28 -8.41
C HIS A 59 -11.89 -6.38 -6.89
N ARG A 60 -11.69 -7.59 -6.36
CA ARG A 60 -11.38 -7.81 -4.94
C ARG A 60 -10.06 -7.17 -4.54
N MET A 61 -9.06 -7.26 -5.40
CA MET A 61 -7.74 -6.67 -5.15
C MET A 61 -7.78 -5.15 -5.14
N LYS A 62 -8.50 -4.51 -6.07
CA LYS A 62 -8.74 -3.06 -6.07
C LYS A 62 -9.46 -2.61 -4.81
N GLN A 63 -10.44 -3.38 -4.33
CA GLN A 63 -11.12 -3.11 -3.06
C GLN A 63 -10.15 -3.21 -1.87
N LYS A 64 -9.31 -4.25 -1.83
CA LYS A 64 -8.32 -4.45 -0.77
C LYS A 64 -7.21 -3.39 -0.81
N ARG A 65 -6.77 -2.98 -2.00
CA ARG A 65 -5.83 -1.86 -2.24
C ARG A 65 -6.40 -0.56 -1.66
N ALA A 66 -7.68 -0.26 -1.91
CA ALA A 66 -8.34 0.91 -1.35
C ALA A 66 -8.41 0.86 0.18
N GLN A 67 -8.75 -0.29 0.77
CA GLN A 67 -8.72 -0.47 2.23
C GLN A 67 -7.33 -0.27 2.81
N LEU A 68 -6.30 -0.87 2.22
CA LEU A 68 -4.92 -0.72 2.69
C LEU A 68 -4.46 0.73 2.62
N LYS A 69 -4.80 1.44 1.53
CA LYS A 69 -4.52 2.87 1.38
C LYS A 69 -5.19 3.69 2.48
N ASP A 70 -6.48 3.43 2.74
CA ASP A 70 -7.23 4.14 3.78
C ASP A 70 -6.59 3.92 5.16
N ASP A 71 -6.21 2.67 5.46
CA ASP A 71 -5.60 2.30 6.72
C ASP A 71 -4.20 2.92 6.92
N LEU A 72 -3.36 2.88 5.87
CA LEU A 72 -2.07 3.58 5.86
C LEU A 72 -2.27 5.09 6.09
N TYR A 73 -3.28 5.68 5.45
CA TYR A 73 -3.60 7.10 5.61
C TYR A 73 -4.13 7.42 7.02
N GLN A 74 -4.93 6.55 7.63
CA GLN A 74 -5.39 6.68 9.02
C GLN A 74 -4.20 6.68 10.01
N VAL A 75 -3.22 5.81 9.81
CA VAL A 75 -2.01 5.75 10.65
C VAL A 75 -1.18 7.02 10.48
N LEU A 76 -1.01 7.49 9.23
CA LEU A 76 -0.31 8.75 8.92
C LEU A 76 -1.00 9.95 9.58
N LEU A 77 -2.33 10.06 9.45
CA LEU A 77 -3.11 11.12 10.08
C LEU A 77 -3.04 11.06 11.60
N SER A 78 -3.13 9.86 12.18
CA SER A 78 -3.08 9.66 13.64
C SER A 78 -1.74 10.13 14.20
N ASN A 79 -0.63 9.84 13.51
CA ASN A 79 0.70 10.30 13.93
C ASN A 79 0.93 11.78 13.63
N ALA A 80 0.45 12.29 12.50
CA ALA A 80 0.54 13.71 12.15
C ALA A 80 -0.24 14.61 13.13
N LYS A 81 -1.33 14.12 13.74
CA LYS A 81 -2.08 14.84 14.78
C LYS A 81 -1.48 14.73 16.18
N ALA A 82 -0.65 13.71 16.42
CA ALA A 82 -0.02 13.47 17.71
C ALA A 82 1.31 14.24 17.88
N SER A 83 1.71 15.02 16.87
CA SER A 83 2.90 15.89 16.88
C SER A 83 2.53 17.36 17.13
#